data_AF-A0A8H6M6Z8-F1
#
_entry.id   AF-A0A8H6M6Z8-F1
#
_cell.length_a   1.000
_cell.length_b   1.000
_cell.length_c   1.000
_cell.angle_alpha   90.00
_cell.angle_beta   90.00
_cell.angle_gamma   90.00
#
_symmetry.space_group_name_H-M   'P 1'
#
loop_
_entity.id
_entity.type
_entity.pdbx_description
1 polymer ?
#
loop_
_entity_poly.entity_id
_entity_poly.type
_entity_poly.pdbx_seq_one_letter_code
_entity_poly.pdbx_strand_id
1 'polypeptide(L)'
;MASHSSNFDDDDWDYLDEVANKAYLGSASDLLEMHLAMKDMGTYTFSGIHALVSPLEMGPEESGSSGEFAMDTPRGAANLALAFLGDFPALCPPDVKEEAVWRLQDAIPGMIRWIEKILLISPGVWPQGTRLELNDREFEELVKHDGIISTLIELCQFNKEWTRKDIASNPYIIDLAIFLWVATHKGDVILYPLSDSRSNDPEVNCEDTFTKFFFIVTDEPWIAKEVAKAIMAGRVCSPETFVERSIQRMKATVNIHGLKHLSRFPSNTAEHAVLSHTFLAIDGLMGSGNEALRDLFMEKQAPEQFMIVLSIFGTRYHTRLQKTLPAPVEKELKTSLLQVLFMTHKVVEWCFNSYPYGVAAIQSVVNKGAVKTLANCLMLGNDPDYLETIGNNSFIMLYDYLARCSVFPKIQLAVMEQMALCVTPELNTNNIRGFHGSQLMYNF
;
A
#
# COMPACT_ATOMS: atom_id res chain seq x y z
N MET A 1 31.56 -2.85 -11.79
CA MET A 1 31.73 -2.20 -10.47
C MET A 1 32.59 -3.12 -9.64
N ALA A 2 33.82 -2.71 -9.34
CA ALA A 2 34.71 -3.47 -8.47
C ALA A 2 34.30 -3.17 -7.02
N SER A 3 33.98 -4.20 -6.25
CA SER A 3 33.76 -4.09 -4.81
C SER A 3 35.11 -3.77 -4.16
N HIS A 4 35.30 -2.53 -3.72
CA HIS A 4 36.31 -2.23 -2.71
C HIS A 4 35.80 -2.80 -1.38
N SER A 5 36.17 -4.03 -1.06
CA SER A 5 36.16 -4.45 0.35
C SER A 5 37.38 -3.79 0.98
N SER A 6 37.17 -2.71 1.73
CA SER A 6 38.15 -2.28 2.71
C SER A 6 38.32 -3.43 3.69
N ASN A 7 39.53 -3.97 3.80
CA ASN A 7 39.87 -4.82 4.93
C ASN A 7 39.90 -3.90 6.15
N PHE A 8 38.88 -4.03 7.01
CA PHE A 8 38.88 -3.42 8.34
C PHE A 8 39.80 -4.26 9.22
N ASP A 9 40.67 -3.60 9.97
CA ASP A 9 41.61 -4.25 10.88
C ASP A 9 40.95 -4.42 12.27
N ASP A 10 41.48 -5.32 13.11
CA ASP A 10 40.93 -5.62 14.45
C ASP A 10 40.75 -4.36 15.33
N ASP A 11 41.57 -3.33 15.11
CA ASP A 11 41.50 -2.03 15.80
C ASP A 11 40.19 -1.26 15.53
N ASP A 12 39.56 -1.47 14.36
CA ASP A 12 38.30 -0.80 14.00
C ASP A 12 37.11 -1.40 14.78
N TRP A 13 37.17 -2.69 15.10
CA TRP A 13 36.14 -3.37 15.89
C TRP A 13 36.23 -3.03 17.37
N ASP A 14 37.44 -2.98 17.92
CA ASP A 14 37.67 -2.55 19.31
C ASP A 14 37.21 -1.10 19.53
N TYR A 15 37.42 -0.22 18.53
CA TYR A 15 36.89 1.14 18.54
C TYR A 15 35.37 1.16 18.59
N LEU A 16 34.68 0.34 17.80
CA LEU A 16 33.21 0.26 17.82
C LEU A 16 32.67 -0.24 19.16
N ASP A 17 33.31 -1.23 19.77
CA ASP A 17 32.91 -1.70 21.09
C ASP A 17 33.20 -0.65 22.18
N GLU A 18 34.27 0.13 22.06
CA GLU A 18 34.52 1.27 22.96
C GLU A 18 33.47 2.38 22.78
N VAL A 19 33.12 2.71 21.54
CA VAL A 19 32.07 3.69 21.22
C VAL A 19 30.70 3.17 21.67
N ALA A 20 30.39 1.89 21.47
CA ALA A 20 29.14 1.27 21.95
C ALA A 20 29.02 1.28 23.46
N ASN A 21 30.11 0.98 24.17
CA ASN A 21 30.15 1.06 25.63
C ASN A 21 30.03 2.51 26.14
N LYS A 22 30.58 3.50 25.44
CA LYS A 22 30.38 4.92 25.75
C LYS A 22 28.96 5.38 25.46
N ALA A 23 28.38 4.96 24.33
CA ALA A 23 27.04 5.34 23.90
C ALA A 23 25.94 4.69 24.77
N TYR A 24 26.19 3.49 25.32
CA TYR A 24 25.32 2.85 26.32
C TYR A 24 25.15 3.69 27.60
N LEU A 25 26.08 4.62 27.86
CA LEU A 25 26.05 5.57 28.97
C LEU A 25 25.92 7.04 28.50
N GLY A 26 25.74 7.24 27.19
CA GLY A 26 25.93 8.52 26.50
C GLY A 26 24.63 9.26 26.16
N SER A 27 24.80 10.48 25.65
CA SER A 27 23.74 11.34 25.11
C SER A 27 23.23 10.84 23.74
N ALA A 28 22.11 11.40 23.26
CA ALA A 28 21.61 11.12 21.90
C ALA A 28 22.62 11.50 20.80
N SER A 29 23.56 12.42 21.09
CA SER A 29 24.63 12.79 20.18
C SER A 29 25.67 11.68 20.04
N ASP A 30 26.03 11.02 21.15
CA ASP A 30 27.02 9.94 21.16
C ASP A 30 26.52 8.71 20.38
N LEU A 31 25.23 8.40 20.55
CA LEU A 31 24.58 7.35 19.76
C LEU A 31 24.50 7.70 18.26
N LEU A 32 24.29 8.99 17.92
CA LEU A 32 24.29 9.43 16.53
C LEU A 32 25.68 9.33 15.89
N GLU A 33 26.72 9.74 16.62
CA GLU A 33 28.10 9.56 16.17
C GLU A 33 28.44 8.09 15.97
N MET A 34 27.99 7.21 16.87
CA MET A 34 28.14 5.77 16.73
C MET A 34 27.43 5.23 15.48
N HIS A 35 26.18 5.65 15.25
CA HIS A 35 25.43 5.29 14.04
C HIS A 35 26.16 5.76 12.76
N LEU A 36 26.67 7.00 12.75
CA LEU A 36 27.41 7.55 11.61
C LEU A 36 28.73 6.81 11.37
N ALA A 37 29.46 6.44 12.42
CA ALA A 37 30.68 5.64 12.31
C ALA A 37 30.40 4.27 11.68
N MET A 38 29.37 3.56 12.15
CA MET A 38 28.96 2.28 11.57
C MET A 38 28.49 2.41 10.11
N LYS A 39 27.82 3.52 9.79
CA LYS A 39 27.44 3.86 8.42
C LYS A 39 28.64 4.07 7.52
N ASP A 40 29.64 4.82 7.97
CA ASP A 40 30.88 5.05 7.22
C ASP A 40 31.67 3.75 7.02
N MET A 41 31.57 2.81 7.96
CA MET A 41 32.13 1.46 7.83
C MET A 41 31.33 0.54 6.90
N GLY A 42 30.10 0.93 6.54
CA GLY A 42 29.24 0.16 5.65
C GLY A 42 28.62 -1.09 6.28
N THR A 43 28.61 -1.20 7.62
CA THR A 43 28.09 -2.38 8.32
C THR A 43 27.67 -2.10 9.77
N TYR A 44 26.69 -2.82 10.28
CA TYR A 44 26.32 -2.82 11.69
C TYR A 44 26.88 -4.04 12.45
N THR A 45 27.39 -3.81 13.67
CA THR A 45 27.69 -4.89 14.62
C THR A 45 26.49 -5.22 15.49
N PHE A 46 26.50 -6.41 16.08
CA PHE A 46 25.50 -6.79 17.08
C PHE A 46 25.52 -5.85 18.30
N SER A 47 26.71 -5.54 18.85
CA SER A 47 26.90 -4.63 19.98
C SER A 47 26.41 -3.22 19.66
N GLY A 48 26.71 -2.72 18.46
CA GLY A 48 26.26 -1.43 17.98
C GLY A 48 24.74 -1.35 17.81
N ILE A 49 24.11 -2.38 17.24
CA ILE A 49 22.65 -2.47 17.15
C ILE A 49 22.03 -2.47 18.54
N HIS A 50 22.56 -3.30 19.46
CA HIS A 50 22.06 -3.35 20.83
C HIS A 50 22.12 -1.97 21.50
N ALA A 51 23.26 -1.29 21.40
CA ALA A 51 23.44 0.04 21.98
C ALA A 51 22.55 1.11 21.33
N LEU A 52 22.29 1.03 20.02
CA LEU A 52 21.36 1.93 19.33
C LEU A 52 19.89 1.69 19.68
N VAL A 53 19.52 0.44 19.96
CA VAL A 53 18.13 0.03 20.16
C VAL A 53 17.67 0.19 21.61
N SER A 54 18.52 -0.10 22.60
CA SER A 54 18.14 0.00 24.03
C SER A 54 17.54 1.35 24.45
N PRO A 55 18.06 2.51 24.00
CA PRO A 55 17.45 3.81 24.32
C PRO A 55 16.08 4.03 23.69
N LEU A 56 15.75 3.28 22.63
CA LEU A 56 14.50 3.38 21.87
C LEU A 56 13.39 2.52 22.47
N GLU A 57 13.73 1.50 23.26
CA GLU A 57 12.78 0.70 24.05
C GLU A 57 12.07 1.57 25.10
N MET A 58 12.80 2.52 25.70
CA MET A 58 12.26 3.46 26.68
C MET A 58 11.46 4.56 26.00
N GLY A 59 10.15 4.59 26.26
CA GLY A 59 9.27 5.62 25.72
C GLY A 59 9.62 7.03 26.23
N PRO A 60 9.17 8.10 25.54
CA PRO A 60 9.44 9.49 25.89
C PRO A 60 8.98 9.95 27.29
N GLU A 61 8.14 9.18 27.97
CA GLU A 61 7.62 9.47 29.31
C GLU A 61 8.46 8.81 30.42
N GLU A 62 9.13 7.70 30.11
CA GLU A 62 9.92 6.91 31.07
C GLU A 62 11.34 7.48 31.23
N SER A 63 11.83 8.23 30.24
CA SER A 63 13.12 8.92 30.27
C SER A 63 13.16 10.15 31.19
N GLY A 64 12.04 10.54 31.81
CA GLY A 64 11.89 11.80 32.54
C GLY A 64 12.13 11.77 34.06
N SER A 65 12.42 10.61 34.69
CA SER A 65 12.42 10.52 36.17
C SER A 65 13.63 9.86 36.85
N SER A 66 14.47 9.13 36.13
CA SER A 66 15.71 8.54 36.67
C SER A 66 16.91 9.04 35.88
N GLY A 67 17.77 9.83 36.52
CA GLY A 67 18.88 10.57 35.92
C GLY A 67 20.06 9.76 35.36
N GLU A 68 19.81 8.61 34.73
CA GLU A 68 20.86 7.77 34.12
C GLU A 68 20.86 7.79 32.57
N PHE A 69 19.77 8.23 31.92
CA PHE A 69 19.71 8.39 30.45
C PHE A 69 19.19 9.78 30.07
N ALA A 70 20.04 10.79 30.19
CA ALA A 70 19.75 12.12 29.69
C ALA A 70 19.93 12.16 28.16
N MET A 71 18.94 11.66 27.41
CA MET A 71 18.87 12.00 25.99
C MET A 71 18.50 13.48 25.88
N ASP A 72 19.50 14.31 25.54
CA ASP A 72 19.46 15.78 25.62
C ASP A 72 18.27 16.45 24.92
N THR A 73 17.60 15.77 23.98
CA THR A 73 16.19 16.05 23.72
C THR A 73 15.45 14.79 23.27
N PRO A 74 14.14 14.69 23.59
CA PRO A 74 13.23 13.72 23.00
C PRO A 74 13.32 13.64 21.46
N ARG A 75 13.59 14.77 20.80
CA ARG A 75 13.77 14.83 19.34
C ARG A 75 15.05 14.15 18.85
N GLY A 76 16.13 14.18 19.63
CA GLY A 76 17.40 13.53 19.32
C GLY A 76 17.29 12.00 19.34
N ALA A 77 16.66 11.45 20.37
CA ALA A 77 16.35 10.01 20.49
C ALA A 77 15.58 9.51 19.28
N ALA A 78 14.55 10.26 18.92
CA ALA A 78 13.70 9.92 17.81
C ALA A 78 14.49 10.01 16.50
N ASN A 79 15.19 11.12 16.23
CA ASN A 79 16.05 11.27 15.03
C ASN A 79 17.10 10.17 14.90
N LEU A 80 17.71 9.74 16.00
CA LEU A 80 18.62 8.60 16.03
C LEU A 80 17.91 7.31 15.61
N ALA A 81 16.73 7.04 16.19
CA ALA A 81 15.89 5.92 15.79
C ALA A 81 15.66 5.94 14.28
N LEU A 82 15.35 7.13 13.73
CA LEU A 82 15.05 7.27 12.31
C LEU A 82 16.27 7.04 11.44
N ALA A 83 17.42 7.58 11.84
CA ALA A 83 18.67 7.43 11.10
C ALA A 83 19.11 5.96 11.09
N PHE A 84 19.11 5.32 12.26
CA PHE A 84 19.40 3.90 12.40
C PHE A 84 18.44 3.02 11.59
N LEU A 85 17.13 3.21 11.74
CA LEU A 85 16.13 2.47 10.99
C LEU A 85 16.29 2.66 9.48
N GLY A 86 16.57 3.87 9.00
CA GLY A 86 16.75 4.16 7.58
C GLY A 86 17.90 3.39 6.93
N ASP A 87 19.02 3.24 7.65
CA ASP A 87 20.20 2.56 7.12
C ASP A 87 20.27 1.06 7.47
N PHE A 88 19.50 0.61 8.48
CA PHE A 88 19.48 -0.77 8.98
C PHE A 88 19.36 -1.83 7.86
N PRO A 89 18.43 -1.72 6.90
CA PRO A 89 18.25 -2.76 5.90
C PRO A 89 19.43 -2.91 4.93
N ALA A 90 20.14 -1.81 4.66
CA ALA A 90 21.27 -1.76 3.74
C ALA A 90 22.58 -2.19 4.42
N LEU A 91 22.72 -1.90 5.73
CA LEU A 91 23.95 -2.08 6.47
C LEU A 91 23.95 -3.28 7.42
N CYS A 92 22.80 -3.91 7.68
CA CYS A 92 22.74 -5.06 8.60
C CYS A 92 23.23 -6.35 7.93
N PRO A 93 24.32 -6.96 8.42
CA PRO A 93 24.83 -8.22 7.87
C PRO A 93 23.82 -9.36 7.99
N PRO A 94 23.76 -10.30 7.02
CA PRO A 94 22.81 -11.41 7.05
C PRO A 94 22.86 -12.28 8.32
N ASP A 95 24.04 -12.42 8.92
CA ASP A 95 24.32 -13.19 10.13
C ASP A 95 23.85 -12.50 11.43
N VAL A 96 23.73 -11.17 11.42
CA VAL A 96 23.24 -10.38 12.57
C VAL A 96 21.76 -10.01 12.42
N LYS A 97 21.23 -10.09 11.20
CA LYS A 97 19.88 -9.60 10.84
C LYS A 97 18.75 -10.21 11.65
N GLU A 98 18.82 -11.49 11.98
CA GLU A 98 17.77 -12.16 12.76
C GLU A 98 17.68 -11.63 14.19
N GLU A 99 18.81 -11.60 14.90
CA GLU A 99 18.86 -11.13 16.29
C GLU A 99 18.57 -9.63 16.39
N ALA A 100 19.04 -8.86 15.41
CA ALA A 100 18.76 -7.44 15.30
C ALA A 100 17.27 -7.14 15.09
N VAL A 101 16.58 -7.97 14.29
CA VAL A 101 15.13 -7.87 14.10
C VAL A 101 14.36 -8.16 15.39
N TRP A 102 14.79 -9.15 16.19
CA TRP A 102 14.21 -9.41 17.52
C TRP A 102 14.32 -8.19 18.43
N ARG A 103 15.49 -7.54 18.49
CA ARG A 103 15.69 -6.34 19.31
C ARG A 103 14.90 -5.14 18.80
N LEU A 104 14.88 -4.94 17.49
CA LEU A 104 14.04 -3.92 16.88
C LEU A 104 12.58 -4.10 17.27
N GLN A 105 12.07 -5.33 17.30
CA GLN A 105 10.70 -5.62 17.68
C GLN A 105 10.35 -5.13 19.09
N ASP A 106 11.23 -5.36 20.07
CA ASP A 106 11.04 -4.88 21.45
C ASP A 106 11.05 -3.34 21.52
N ALA A 107 11.80 -2.68 20.63
CA ALA A 107 11.86 -1.23 20.56
C ALA A 107 10.74 -0.57 19.75
N ILE A 108 9.98 -1.31 18.92
CA ILE A 108 8.90 -0.76 18.08
C ILE A 108 7.90 0.09 18.87
N PRO A 109 7.37 -0.34 20.04
CA PRO A 109 6.44 0.48 20.80
C PRO A 109 7.04 1.83 21.20
N GLY A 110 8.30 1.85 21.65
CA GLY A 110 9.00 3.07 22.00
C GLY A 110 9.28 3.94 20.78
N MET A 111 9.75 3.35 19.67
CA MET A 111 9.92 4.03 18.38
C MET A 111 8.61 4.65 17.88
N ILE A 112 7.46 3.98 18.02
CA ILE A 112 6.19 4.56 17.59
C ILE A 112 5.75 5.67 18.54
N ARG A 113 5.91 5.54 19.85
CA ARG A 113 5.68 6.67 20.77
C ARG A 113 6.59 7.87 20.43
N TRP A 114 7.80 7.60 19.96
CA TRP A 114 8.71 8.60 19.45
C TRP A 114 8.21 9.26 18.16
N ILE A 115 7.74 8.46 17.20
CA ILE A 115 7.10 8.92 15.96
C ILE A 115 5.86 9.75 16.27
N GLU A 116 4.99 9.28 17.17
CA GLU A 116 3.81 9.99 17.64
C GLU A 116 4.19 11.36 18.19
N LYS A 117 5.21 11.41 19.07
CA LYS A 117 5.70 12.67 19.64
C LYS A 117 6.31 13.61 18.60
N ILE A 118 7.05 13.10 17.61
CA ILE A 118 7.60 13.91 16.51
C ILE A 118 6.48 14.46 15.63
N LEU A 119 5.55 13.59 15.23
CA LEU A 119 4.41 13.94 14.38
C LEU A 119 3.33 14.73 15.14
N LEU A 120 3.58 15.07 16.43
CA LEU A 120 2.66 15.75 17.34
C LEU A 120 1.30 15.04 17.48
N ILE A 121 1.30 13.72 17.28
CA ILE A 121 0.19 12.82 17.56
C ILE A 121 0.20 12.58 19.07
N SER A 122 -0.78 13.11 19.80
CA SER A 122 -0.83 12.96 21.25
C SER A 122 -1.23 11.52 21.63
N PRO A 123 -0.50 10.82 22.52
CA PRO A 123 -0.85 9.46 22.93
C PRO A 123 -2.15 9.45 23.76
N GLY A 124 -2.94 8.39 23.59
CA GLY A 124 -3.95 7.97 24.58
C GLY A 124 -5.41 8.01 24.14
N VAL A 125 -5.77 8.89 23.21
CA VAL A 125 -7.06 8.93 22.49
C VAL A 125 -6.70 9.81 21.31
N TRP A 126 -6.80 9.36 20.05
CA TRP A 126 -6.99 10.33 18.98
C TRP A 126 -8.30 11.00 19.35
N PRO A 127 -8.33 12.22 19.94
CA PRO A 127 -9.60 12.75 20.40
C PRO A 127 -10.51 12.71 19.19
N GLN A 128 -11.76 12.28 19.32
CA GLN A 128 -12.70 12.44 18.21
C GLN A 128 -12.67 13.93 17.82
N GLY A 129 -11.96 14.26 16.73
CA GLY A 129 -11.52 15.63 16.47
C GLY A 129 -10.00 15.89 16.34
N THR A 130 -9.11 14.89 16.36
CA THR A 130 -7.73 15.09 15.89
C THR A 130 -7.82 15.67 14.50
N ARG A 131 -7.15 16.80 14.29
CA ARG A 131 -7.14 17.47 12.99
C ARG A 131 -6.45 16.55 11.97
N LEU A 132 -7.25 15.87 11.14
CA LEU A 132 -6.75 15.05 10.02
C LEU A 132 -6.29 15.89 8.82
N GLU A 133 -6.40 17.21 8.90
CA GLU A 133 -5.87 18.14 7.92
C GLU A 133 -4.57 18.76 8.43
N LEU A 134 -3.45 18.29 7.88
CA LEU A 134 -2.12 18.79 8.17
C LEU A 134 -1.95 20.19 7.59
N ASN A 135 -1.36 21.09 8.37
CA ASN A 135 -0.85 22.36 7.87
C ASN A 135 0.49 22.16 7.12
N ASP A 136 1.00 23.21 6.47
CA ASP A 136 2.24 23.12 5.68
C ASP A 136 3.44 22.63 6.51
N ARG A 137 3.59 23.08 7.76
CA ARG A 137 4.68 22.65 8.64
C ARG A 137 4.54 21.19 9.06
N GLU A 138 3.33 20.75 9.42
CA GLU A 138 3.06 19.35 9.80
C GLU A 138 3.29 18.41 8.62
N PHE A 139 2.86 18.83 7.42
CA PHE A 139 3.11 18.08 6.19
C PHE A 139 4.62 18.00 5.90
N GLU A 140 5.36 19.12 5.98
CA GLU A 140 6.81 19.13 5.79
C GLU A 140 7.55 18.24 6.80
N GLU A 141 7.17 18.25 8.08
CA GLU A 141 7.76 17.34 9.07
C GLU A 141 7.43 15.88 8.73
N LEU A 142 6.18 15.57 8.37
CA LEU A 142 5.81 14.22 7.93
C LEU A 142 6.64 13.74 6.73
N VAL A 143 6.86 14.62 5.75
CA VAL A 143 7.70 14.36 4.55
C VAL A 143 9.15 14.09 4.94
N LYS A 144 9.73 14.85 5.89
CA LYS A 144 11.10 14.61 6.41
C LYS A 144 11.26 13.23 7.05
N HIS A 145 10.15 12.62 7.45
CA HIS A 145 10.10 11.37 8.19
C HIS A 145 9.60 10.18 7.34
N ASP A 146 9.51 10.31 6.01
CA ASP A 146 9.12 9.20 5.12
C ASP A 146 10.10 8.00 5.18
N GLY A 147 11.38 8.27 5.48
CA GLY A 147 12.38 7.22 5.68
C GLY A 147 12.00 6.23 6.79
N ILE A 148 11.28 6.71 7.82
CA ILE A 148 10.76 5.86 8.88
C ILE A 148 9.73 4.87 8.34
N ILE A 149 8.78 5.39 7.56
CA ILE A 149 7.71 4.59 7.00
C ILE A 149 8.29 3.58 6.01
N SER A 150 9.32 3.98 5.26
CA SER A 150 10.09 3.08 4.40
C SER A 150 10.75 1.95 5.20
N THR A 151 11.41 2.23 6.33
CA THR A 151 11.95 1.16 7.18
C THR A 151 10.86 0.27 7.76
N LEU A 152 9.75 0.84 8.24
CA LEU A 152 8.64 0.05 8.78
C LEU A 152 8.05 -0.88 7.72
N ILE A 153 7.95 -0.41 6.47
CA ILE A 153 7.60 -1.25 5.31
C ILE A 153 8.57 -2.42 5.18
N GLU A 154 9.87 -2.15 5.19
CA GLU A 154 10.90 -3.19 5.01
C GLU A 154 10.92 -4.20 6.16
N LEU A 155 10.69 -3.75 7.39
CA LEU A 155 10.54 -4.61 8.58
C LEU A 155 9.28 -5.48 8.47
N CYS A 156 8.15 -4.92 8.04
CA CYS A 156 6.92 -5.69 7.80
C CYS A 156 7.07 -6.72 6.66
N GLN A 157 7.97 -6.46 5.71
CA GLN A 157 8.26 -7.36 4.58
C GLN A 157 9.34 -8.40 4.89
N PHE A 158 9.90 -8.39 6.10
CA PHE A 158 10.94 -9.32 6.47
C PHE A 158 10.39 -10.76 6.47
N ASN A 159 11.08 -11.66 5.76
CA ASN A 159 10.57 -12.96 5.29
C ASN A 159 10.34 -14.02 6.41
N LYS A 160 10.31 -13.61 7.67
CA LYS A 160 9.91 -14.47 8.78
C LYS A 160 8.47 -14.14 9.15
N GLU A 161 7.59 -15.10 8.91
CA GLU A 161 6.14 -14.98 9.12
C GLU A 161 5.80 -14.45 10.52
N TRP A 162 6.53 -14.87 11.56
CA TRP A 162 6.32 -14.40 12.93
C TRP A 162 6.70 -12.92 13.13
N THR A 163 7.79 -12.43 12.52
CA THR A 163 8.21 -11.02 12.60
C THR A 163 7.19 -10.13 11.89
N ARG A 164 6.81 -10.50 10.66
CA ARG A 164 5.73 -9.80 9.94
C ARG A 164 4.47 -9.77 10.79
N LYS A 165 4.17 -10.88 11.47
CA LYS A 165 2.97 -11.01 12.30
C LYS A 165 2.96 -10.00 13.45
N ASP A 166 4.02 -10.00 14.23
CA ASP A 166 4.09 -9.22 15.46
C ASP A 166 4.19 -7.72 15.19
N ILE A 167 4.95 -7.33 14.17
CA ILE A 167 5.10 -5.92 13.78
C ILE A 167 3.79 -5.39 13.21
N ALA A 168 3.22 -6.07 12.22
CA ALA A 168 2.05 -5.54 11.51
C ALA A 168 0.76 -5.59 12.35
N SER A 169 0.71 -6.44 13.38
CA SER A 169 -0.40 -6.45 14.36
C SER A 169 -0.16 -5.61 15.60
N ASN A 170 0.97 -4.91 15.67
CA ASN A 170 1.17 -3.94 16.73
C ASN A 170 0.07 -2.85 16.64
N PRO A 171 -0.72 -2.61 17.72
CA PRO A 171 -1.82 -1.66 17.70
C PRO A 171 -1.43 -0.25 17.25
N TYR A 172 -0.19 0.16 17.54
CA TYR A 172 0.36 1.46 17.17
C TYR A 172 0.76 1.53 15.69
N ILE A 173 1.25 0.43 15.10
CA ILE A 173 1.50 0.34 13.65
C ILE A 173 0.18 0.46 12.89
N ILE A 174 -0.86 -0.22 13.36
CA ILE A 174 -2.20 -0.14 12.77
C ILE A 174 -2.73 1.30 12.84
N ASP A 175 -2.61 1.97 13.99
CA ASP A 175 -3.11 3.35 14.14
C ASP A 175 -2.32 4.34 13.27
N LEU A 176 -1.00 4.20 13.19
CA LEU A 176 -0.16 4.98 12.27
C LEU A 176 -0.56 4.75 10.82
N ALA A 177 -0.77 3.49 10.41
CA ALA A 177 -1.19 3.16 9.05
C ALA A 177 -2.55 3.78 8.73
N ILE A 178 -3.54 3.68 9.62
CA ILE A 178 -4.85 4.31 9.45
C ILE A 178 -4.71 5.83 9.36
N PHE A 179 -3.90 6.46 10.22
CA PHE A 179 -3.67 7.91 10.18
C PHE A 179 -3.11 8.36 8.84
N LEU A 180 -2.01 7.75 8.39
CA LEU A 180 -1.37 8.09 7.11
C LEU A 180 -2.33 7.87 5.92
N TRP A 181 -3.23 6.90 6.04
CA TRP A 181 -4.26 6.64 5.05
C TRP A 181 -5.32 7.74 4.97
N VAL A 182 -5.80 8.24 6.12
CA VAL A 182 -6.93 9.20 6.19
C VAL A 182 -6.52 10.67 6.27
N ALA A 183 -5.25 10.96 6.58
CA ALA A 183 -4.73 12.31 6.67
C ALA A 183 -4.79 13.05 5.31
N THR A 184 -4.94 14.37 5.41
CA THR A 184 -5.07 15.28 4.27
C THR A 184 -4.16 16.50 4.42
N HIS A 185 -3.84 17.13 3.31
CA HIS A 185 -3.14 18.41 3.25
C HIS A 185 -3.90 19.33 2.30
N LYS A 186 -4.26 20.54 2.77
CA LYS A 186 -5.05 21.52 1.98
C LYS A 186 -6.38 20.97 1.46
N GLY A 187 -7.00 20.07 2.22
CA GLY A 187 -8.23 19.36 1.89
C GLY A 187 -8.07 18.13 0.99
N ASP A 188 -6.88 17.89 0.45
CA ASP A 188 -6.58 16.82 -0.51
C ASP A 188 -5.95 15.61 0.20
N VAL A 189 -6.17 14.40 -0.34
CA VAL A 189 -5.49 13.18 0.14
C VAL A 189 -3.98 13.28 -0.06
N ILE A 190 -3.22 12.76 0.89
CA ILE A 190 -1.76 12.74 0.79
C ILE A 190 -1.33 11.52 -0.03
N LEU A 191 -0.87 11.80 -1.25
CA LEU A 191 -0.15 10.88 -2.14
C LEU A 191 1.21 11.48 -2.46
N TYR A 192 2.23 10.63 -2.60
CA TYR A 192 3.62 11.01 -2.89
C TYR A 192 4.14 12.13 -1.99
N PRO A 193 4.23 11.92 -0.67
CA PRO A 193 4.72 12.93 0.25
C PRO A 193 6.09 13.49 -0.17
N LEU A 194 6.98 12.65 -0.70
CA LEU A 194 8.32 13.02 -1.18
C LEU A 194 8.38 13.53 -2.65
N SER A 195 7.28 13.98 -3.24
CA SER A 195 7.20 14.20 -4.70
C SER A 195 8.26 15.13 -5.30
N ASP A 196 8.96 15.95 -4.49
CA ASP A 196 9.97 16.93 -4.95
C ASP A 196 11.22 16.34 -5.60
N SER A 197 11.49 15.05 -5.40
CA SER A 197 12.65 14.36 -5.98
C SER A 197 12.33 13.50 -7.21
N ARG A 198 11.07 13.46 -7.67
CA ARG A 198 10.63 12.47 -8.68
C ARG A 198 10.56 13.03 -10.10
N SER A 199 10.77 12.12 -11.06
CA SER A 199 10.63 12.42 -12.49
C SER A 199 9.19 12.84 -12.81
N ASN A 200 9.02 13.87 -13.63
CA ASN A 200 7.71 14.27 -14.16
C ASN A 200 7.26 13.38 -15.34
N ASP A 201 7.97 12.28 -15.60
CA ASP A 201 7.66 11.35 -16.67
C ASP A 201 6.35 10.58 -16.35
N PRO A 202 5.30 10.73 -17.19
CA PRO A 202 4.01 10.07 -16.98
C PRO A 202 4.03 8.55 -17.19
N GLU A 203 5.16 7.99 -17.62
CA GLU A 203 5.38 6.55 -17.81
C GLU A 203 6.13 5.90 -16.64
N VAL A 204 6.73 6.68 -15.72
CA VAL A 204 7.43 6.12 -14.55
C VAL A 204 6.39 5.71 -13.50
N ASN A 205 6.21 4.41 -13.32
CA ASN A 205 5.39 3.87 -12.25
C ASN A 205 6.05 4.16 -10.89
N CYS A 206 5.40 4.97 -10.07
CA CYS A 206 5.93 5.41 -8.79
C CYS A 206 5.14 4.79 -7.64
N GLU A 207 5.83 4.16 -6.69
CA GLU A 207 5.19 3.69 -5.45
C GLU A 207 5.00 4.85 -4.47
N ASP A 208 3.79 4.98 -3.92
CA ASP A 208 3.48 5.88 -2.80
C ASP A 208 3.75 5.16 -1.48
N THR A 209 4.67 5.68 -0.67
CA THR A 209 5.10 5.05 0.60
C THR A 209 3.93 4.82 1.54
N PHE A 210 3.02 5.78 1.69
CA PHE A 210 1.90 5.68 2.64
C PHE A 210 0.85 4.66 2.20
N THR A 211 0.48 4.67 0.92
CA THR A 211 -0.45 3.70 0.35
C THR A 211 0.14 2.28 0.39
N LYS A 212 1.44 2.13 0.09
CA LYS A 212 2.14 0.85 0.21
C LYS A 212 2.17 0.34 1.66
N PHE A 213 2.46 1.22 2.62
CA PHE A 213 2.47 0.85 4.04
C PHE A 213 1.11 0.34 4.49
N PHE A 214 0.03 1.06 4.16
CA PHE A 214 -1.31 0.62 4.51
C PHE A 214 -1.70 -0.70 3.85
N PHE A 215 -1.32 -0.89 2.57
CA PHE A 215 -1.48 -2.17 1.88
C PHE A 215 -0.77 -3.31 2.62
N ILE A 216 0.50 -3.14 2.99
CA ILE A 216 1.25 -4.20 3.70
C ILE A 216 0.59 -4.57 5.04
N VAL A 217 0.07 -3.59 5.76
CA VAL A 217 -0.66 -3.79 7.03
C VAL A 217 -2.06 -4.38 6.80
N THR A 218 -2.56 -4.48 5.56
CA THR A 218 -3.88 -5.04 5.23
C THR A 218 -3.84 -6.24 4.28
N ASP A 219 -2.66 -6.63 3.79
CA ASP A 219 -2.46 -7.69 2.79
C ASP A 219 -2.77 -9.10 3.35
N GLU A 220 -2.56 -9.32 4.65
CA GLU A 220 -2.88 -10.60 5.29
C GLU A 220 -4.28 -10.58 5.92
N PRO A 221 -5.12 -11.61 5.71
CA PRO A 221 -6.51 -11.63 6.19
C PRO A 221 -6.65 -11.42 7.71
N TRP A 222 -5.72 -11.95 8.48
CA TRP A 222 -5.75 -11.88 9.94
C TRP A 222 -5.33 -10.49 10.46
N ILE A 223 -4.43 -9.77 9.78
CA ILE A 223 -4.11 -8.36 10.11
C ILE A 223 -5.26 -7.46 9.65
N ALA A 224 -5.78 -7.66 8.44
CA ALA A 224 -6.92 -6.91 7.91
C ALA A 224 -8.11 -6.92 8.87
N LYS A 225 -8.33 -8.03 9.59
CA LYS A 225 -9.33 -8.15 10.64
C LYS A 225 -9.05 -7.23 11.84
N GLU A 226 -7.81 -7.16 12.31
CA GLU A 226 -7.43 -6.25 13.40
C GLU A 226 -7.51 -4.78 12.97
N VAL A 227 -7.11 -4.46 11.73
CA VAL A 227 -7.28 -3.13 11.14
C VAL A 227 -8.75 -2.76 11.03
N ALA A 228 -9.61 -3.66 10.56
CA ALA A 228 -11.05 -3.43 10.48
C ALA A 228 -11.67 -3.19 11.87
N LYS A 229 -11.25 -3.94 12.90
CA LYS A 229 -11.67 -3.67 14.29
C LYS A 229 -11.23 -2.29 14.76
N ALA A 230 -9.99 -1.89 14.47
CA ALA A 230 -9.46 -0.59 14.83
C ALA A 230 -10.24 0.57 14.19
N ILE A 231 -10.57 0.43 12.90
CA ILE A 231 -11.40 1.39 12.17
C ILE A 231 -12.79 1.47 12.80
N MET A 232 -13.44 0.32 13.02
CA MET A 232 -14.79 0.28 13.58
C MET A 232 -14.87 0.77 15.03
N ALA A 233 -13.79 0.60 15.81
CA ALA A 233 -13.65 1.17 17.14
C ALA A 233 -13.39 2.69 17.12
N GLY A 234 -13.16 3.28 15.95
CA GLY A 234 -12.90 4.70 15.79
C GLY A 234 -11.59 5.14 16.43
N ARG A 235 -10.57 4.27 16.50
CA ARG A 235 -9.32 4.54 17.24
C ARG A 235 -8.58 5.78 16.74
N VAL A 236 -8.66 6.07 15.45
CA VAL A 236 -7.98 7.21 14.78
C VAL A 236 -8.98 8.21 14.21
N CYS A 237 -10.02 7.71 13.53
CA CYS A 237 -11.07 8.52 12.91
C CYS A 237 -12.39 7.74 12.93
N SER A 238 -13.52 8.41 12.64
CA SER A 238 -14.80 7.70 12.53
C SER A 238 -14.78 6.71 11.35
N PRO A 239 -15.51 5.58 11.43
CA PRO A 239 -15.62 4.64 10.31
C PRO A 239 -16.07 5.33 9.01
N GLU A 240 -17.00 6.28 9.09
CA GLU A 240 -17.51 7.02 7.93
C GLU A 240 -16.41 7.88 7.29
N THR A 241 -15.61 8.54 8.13
CA THR A 241 -14.46 9.33 7.68
C THR A 241 -13.46 8.44 6.97
N PHE A 242 -13.17 7.25 7.51
CA PHE A 242 -12.27 6.29 6.88
C PHE A 242 -12.77 5.88 5.48
N VAL A 243 -14.05 5.53 5.35
CA VAL A 243 -14.63 5.14 4.06
C VAL A 243 -14.62 6.29 3.06
N GLU A 244 -14.99 7.50 3.50
CA GLU A 244 -14.96 8.70 2.65
C GLU A 244 -13.55 9.01 2.14
N ARG A 245 -12.53 8.91 3.01
CA ARG A 245 -11.11 9.11 2.64
C ARG A 245 -10.60 8.01 1.72
N SER A 246 -11.03 6.77 1.91
CA SER A 246 -10.69 5.66 1.01
C SER A 246 -11.25 5.87 -0.40
N ILE A 247 -12.50 6.34 -0.51
CA ILE A 247 -13.11 6.72 -1.80
C ILE A 247 -12.36 7.89 -2.43
N GLN A 248 -12.03 8.92 -1.66
CA GLN A 248 -11.27 10.08 -2.15
C GLN A 248 -9.88 9.66 -2.66
N ARG A 249 -9.17 8.78 -1.94
CA ARG A 249 -7.87 8.25 -2.33
C ARG A 249 -7.95 7.48 -3.64
N MET A 250 -8.95 6.59 -3.78
CA MET A 250 -9.19 5.87 -5.04
C MET A 250 -9.48 6.84 -6.21
N LYS A 251 -10.30 7.87 -6.01
CA LYS A 251 -10.57 8.89 -7.04
C LYS A 251 -9.34 9.70 -7.43
N ALA A 252 -8.46 10.00 -6.48
CA ALA A 252 -7.26 10.75 -6.74
C ALA A 252 -6.31 10.01 -7.71
N THR A 253 -6.33 8.68 -7.76
CA THR A 253 -5.45 7.88 -8.64
C THR A 253 -5.64 8.17 -10.15
N VAL A 254 -6.83 8.60 -10.58
CA VAL A 254 -7.07 9.00 -11.99
C VAL A 254 -6.84 10.49 -12.25
N ASN A 255 -6.70 11.30 -11.19
CA ASN A 255 -6.63 12.75 -11.24
C ASN A 255 -5.53 13.30 -10.32
N ILE A 256 -4.35 12.71 -10.37
CA ILE A 256 -3.24 13.03 -9.45
C ILE A 256 -2.79 14.48 -9.61
N HIS A 257 -2.71 14.97 -10.86
CA HIS A 257 -2.44 16.38 -11.17
C HIS A 257 -3.48 17.36 -10.60
N GLY A 258 -4.67 16.87 -10.24
CA GLY A 258 -5.70 17.67 -9.58
C GLY A 258 -5.44 17.92 -8.10
N LEU A 259 -4.52 17.18 -7.48
CA LEU A 259 -4.09 17.39 -6.09
C LEU A 259 -3.13 18.58 -6.04
N LYS A 260 -3.36 19.52 -5.13
CA LYS A 260 -2.60 20.79 -5.10
C LYS A 260 -1.10 20.58 -4.93
N HIS A 261 -0.67 19.61 -4.12
CA HIS A 261 0.74 19.31 -3.88
C HIS A 261 1.39 18.51 -5.02
N LEU A 262 0.60 17.99 -5.97
CA LEU A 262 1.05 17.22 -7.14
C LEU A 262 0.65 17.88 -8.46
N SER A 263 0.32 19.17 -8.46
CA SER A 263 -0.16 19.87 -9.66
C SER A 263 0.87 19.96 -10.79
N ARG A 264 2.14 19.63 -10.51
CA ARG A 264 3.21 19.54 -11.52
C ARG A 264 3.13 18.30 -12.40
N PHE A 265 2.43 17.25 -11.97
CA PHE A 265 2.36 16.01 -12.73
C PHE A 265 1.50 16.19 -13.99
N PRO A 266 1.84 15.54 -15.11
CA PRO A 266 1.01 15.55 -16.30
C PRO A 266 -0.42 15.02 -16.05
N SER A 267 -1.41 15.55 -16.79
CA SER A 267 -2.80 15.12 -16.65
C SER A 267 -3.07 13.68 -17.11
N ASN A 268 -2.15 13.12 -17.89
CA ASN A 268 -2.19 11.75 -18.39
C ASN A 268 -1.40 10.75 -17.52
N THR A 269 -0.78 11.17 -16.42
CA THR A 269 -0.07 10.28 -15.49
C THR A 269 -1.03 9.20 -14.98
N ALA A 270 -0.57 7.95 -15.04
CA ALA A 270 -1.35 6.77 -14.65
C ALA A 270 -0.52 5.96 -13.65
N GLU A 271 -0.82 6.07 -12.37
CA GLU A 271 -0.05 5.43 -11.30
C GLU A 271 -0.63 4.07 -10.95
N HIS A 272 -0.19 3.07 -11.70
CA HIS A 272 -0.68 1.71 -11.58
C HIS A 272 -0.40 1.10 -10.19
N ALA A 273 0.77 1.36 -9.62
CA ALA A 273 1.12 0.87 -8.29
C ALA A 273 0.19 1.43 -7.21
N VAL A 274 -0.08 2.74 -7.24
CA VAL A 274 -0.98 3.38 -6.25
C VAL A 274 -2.41 2.90 -6.43
N LEU A 275 -2.89 2.74 -7.67
CA LEU A 275 -4.18 2.10 -7.93
C LEU A 275 -4.25 0.71 -7.30
N SER A 276 -3.25 -0.12 -7.57
CA SER A 276 -3.20 -1.51 -7.11
C SER A 276 -3.15 -1.62 -5.59
N HIS A 277 -2.24 -0.90 -4.93
CA HIS A 277 -2.15 -0.91 -3.47
C HIS A 277 -3.40 -0.32 -2.82
N THR A 278 -3.97 0.75 -3.39
CA THR A 278 -5.22 1.32 -2.86
C THR A 278 -6.35 0.29 -2.93
N PHE A 279 -6.48 -0.37 -4.07
CA PHE A 279 -7.49 -1.39 -4.29
C PHE A 279 -7.33 -2.58 -3.36
N LEU A 280 -6.14 -3.19 -3.34
CA LEU A 280 -5.86 -4.42 -2.60
C LEU A 280 -5.99 -4.21 -1.08
N ALA A 281 -5.60 -3.03 -0.57
CA ALA A 281 -5.82 -2.72 0.84
C ALA A 281 -7.31 -2.73 1.21
N ILE A 282 -8.16 -2.14 0.36
CA ILE A 282 -9.60 -2.16 0.57
C ILE A 282 -10.19 -3.55 0.34
N ASP A 283 -9.73 -4.29 -0.66
CA ASP A 283 -10.13 -5.70 -0.89
C ASP A 283 -9.88 -6.56 0.35
N GLY A 284 -8.69 -6.43 0.96
CA GLY A 284 -8.34 -7.10 2.21
C GLY A 284 -9.27 -6.76 3.36
N LEU A 285 -9.61 -5.47 3.52
CA LEU A 285 -10.59 -5.03 4.53
C LEU A 285 -12.01 -5.55 4.25
N MET A 286 -12.44 -5.57 2.99
CA MET A 286 -13.75 -6.12 2.59
C MET A 286 -13.81 -7.64 2.83
N GLY A 287 -12.68 -8.34 2.70
CA GLY A 287 -12.51 -9.78 2.98
C GLY A 287 -12.29 -10.12 4.46
N SER A 288 -12.12 -9.14 5.35
CA SER A 288 -11.75 -9.35 6.76
C SER A 288 -12.84 -10.02 7.62
N GLY A 289 -14.06 -10.16 7.09
CA GLY A 289 -15.24 -10.66 7.81
C GLY A 289 -15.92 -9.62 8.72
N ASN A 290 -15.51 -8.34 8.66
CA ASN A 290 -16.20 -7.26 9.36
C ASN A 290 -17.40 -6.76 8.54
N GLU A 291 -18.59 -7.26 8.85
CA GLU A 291 -19.81 -6.94 8.09
C GLU A 291 -20.21 -5.47 8.19
N ALA A 292 -20.06 -4.85 9.36
CA ALA A 292 -20.43 -3.45 9.57
C ALA A 292 -19.57 -2.49 8.73
N LEU A 293 -18.26 -2.76 8.62
CA LEU A 293 -17.39 -1.98 7.74
C LEU A 293 -17.79 -2.16 6.27
N ARG A 294 -18.04 -3.40 5.86
CA ARG A 294 -18.49 -3.73 4.49
C ARG A 294 -19.80 -3.01 4.14
N ASP A 295 -20.78 -3.03 5.04
CA ASP A 295 -22.06 -2.36 4.86
C ASP A 295 -21.87 -0.85 4.73
N LEU A 296 -20.96 -0.26 5.50
CA LEU A 296 -20.65 1.16 5.40
C LEU A 296 -20.02 1.53 4.04
N PHE A 297 -19.13 0.68 3.49
CA PHE A 297 -18.61 0.85 2.12
C PHE A 297 -19.74 0.79 1.08
N MET A 298 -20.73 -0.09 1.26
CA MET A 298 -21.89 -0.21 0.38
C MET A 298 -22.80 1.03 0.47
N GLU A 299 -23.12 1.47 1.68
CA GLU A 299 -23.96 2.66 1.95
C GLU A 299 -23.36 3.93 1.35
N LYS A 300 -22.03 4.08 1.44
CA LYS A 300 -21.28 5.21 0.84
C LYS A 300 -21.03 5.04 -0.67
N GLN A 301 -21.62 4.03 -1.30
CA GLN A 301 -21.50 3.73 -2.73
C GLN A 301 -20.05 3.55 -3.20
N ALA A 302 -19.16 3.09 -2.31
CA ALA A 302 -17.75 2.93 -2.63
C ALA A 302 -17.51 1.99 -3.84
N PRO A 303 -18.19 0.83 -3.98
CA PRO A 303 -18.02 -0.03 -5.15
C PRO A 303 -18.25 0.69 -6.48
N GLU A 304 -19.26 1.57 -6.53
CA GLU A 304 -19.53 2.39 -7.71
C GLU A 304 -18.34 3.31 -8.03
N GLN A 305 -17.81 4.00 -7.03
CA GLN A 305 -16.71 4.94 -7.21
C GLN A 305 -15.43 4.23 -7.64
N PHE A 306 -15.14 3.06 -7.05
CA PHE A 306 -13.99 2.23 -7.43
C PHE A 306 -14.13 1.75 -8.87
N MET A 307 -15.33 1.33 -9.28
CA MET A 307 -15.58 0.88 -10.65
C MET A 307 -15.40 1.98 -11.69
N ILE A 308 -15.82 3.22 -11.39
CA ILE A 308 -15.58 4.37 -12.28
C ILE A 308 -14.08 4.55 -12.51
N VAL A 309 -13.29 4.52 -11.44
CA VAL A 309 -11.82 4.68 -11.51
C VAL A 309 -11.19 3.55 -12.33
N LEU A 310 -11.54 2.29 -12.04
CA LEU A 310 -11.04 1.12 -12.79
C LEU A 310 -11.40 1.21 -14.28
N SER A 311 -12.61 1.64 -14.62
CA SER A 311 -13.03 1.81 -16.02
C SER A 311 -12.24 2.88 -16.77
N ILE A 312 -11.89 3.98 -16.09
CA ILE A 312 -11.01 5.03 -16.64
C ILE A 312 -9.63 4.45 -16.92
N PHE A 313 -9.03 3.73 -15.97
CA PHE A 313 -7.74 3.07 -16.16
C PHE A 313 -7.77 2.05 -17.29
N GLY A 314 -8.77 1.17 -17.32
CA GLY A 314 -8.93 0.18 -18.39
C GLY A 314 -9.03 0.83 -19.78
N THR A 315 -9.75 1.95 -19.88
CA THR A 315 -9.85 2.72 -21.13
C THR A 315 -8.50 3.34 -21.51
N ARG A 316 -7.79 3.94 -20.54
CA ARG A 316 -6.47 4.55 -20.77
C ARG A 316 -5.45 3.53 -21.26
N TYR A 317 -5.37 2.35 -20.62
CA TYR A 317 -4.44 1.30 -21.03
C TYR A 317 -4.78 0.76 -22.42
N HIS A 318 -6.05 0.46 -22.69
CA HIS A 318 -6.48 0.02 -24.01
C HIS A 318 -6.16 1.05 -25.10
N THR A 319 -6.45 2.34 -24.89
CA THR A 319 -6.10 3.40 -25.85
C THR A 319 -4.60 3.55 -26.06
N ARG A 320 -3.77 3.33 -25.02
CA ARG A 320 -2.30 3.33 -25.18
C ARG A 320 -1.82 2.14 -26.01
N LEU A 321 -2.38 0.95 -25.79
CA LEU A 321 -2.07 -0.27 -26.54
C LEU A 321 -2.40 -0.19 -28.04
N GLN A 322 -3.29 0.72 -28.44
CA GLN A 322 -3.59 0.98 -29.86
C GLN A 322 -2.48 1.74 -30.60
N LYS A 323 -1.45 2.22 -29.88
CA LYS A 323 -0.28 2.90 -30.46
C LYS A 323 0.85 1.90 -30.70
N THR A 324 1.75 2.24 -31.62
CA THR A 324 3.02 1.50 -31.77
C THR A 324 3.86 1.69 -30.52
N LEU A 325 4.08 0.63 -29.76
CA LEU A 325 4.85 0.63 -28.51
C LEU A 325 6.02 -0.34 -28.61
N PRO A 326 7.12 -0.10 -27.87
CA PRO A 326 8.13 -1.12 -27.65
C PRO A 326 7.53 -2.34 -26.96
N ALA A 327 7.93 -3.55 -27.37
CA ALA A 327 7.47 -4.82 -26.82
C ALA A 327 7.44 -4.89 -25.27
N PRO A 328 8.46 -4.42 -24.51
CA PRO A 328 8.39 -4.46 -23.04
C PRO A 328 7.27 -3.58 -22.47
N VAL A 329 7.06 -2.39 -23.05
CA VAL A 329 6.00 -1.45 -22.64
C VAL A 329 4.62 -2.01 -22.97
N GLU A 330 4.47 -2.61 -24.16
CA GLU A 330 3.23 -3.28 -24.55
C GLU A 330 2.87 -4.41 -23.58
N LYS A 331 3.84 -5.27 -23.23
CA LYS A 331 3.65 -6.37 -22.27
C LYS A 331 3.18 -5.85 -20.90
N GLU A 332 3.85 -4.83 -20.36
CA GLU A 332 3.50 -4.23 -19.07
C GLU A 332 2.08 -3.64 -19.07
N LEU A 333 1.68 -2.96 -20.14
CA LEU A 333 0.32 -2.41 -20.28
C LEU A 333 -0.73 -3.50 -20.37
N LYS A 334 -0.46 -4.61 -21.08
CA LYS A 334 -1.35 -5.78 -21.12
C LYS A 334 -1.52 -6.39 -19.74
N THR A 335 -0.43 -6.60 -19.00
CA THR A 335 -0.49 -7.07 -17.61
C THR A 335 -1.28 -6.13 -16.71
N SER A 336 -1.07 -4.82 -16.83
CA SER A 336 -1.79 -3.81 -16.05
C SER A 336 -3.30 -3.82 -16.35
N LEU A 337 -3.68 -3.96 -17.63
CA LEU A 337 -5.08 -4.06 -18.04
C LEU A 337 -5.76 -5.32 -17.46
N LEU A 338 -5.06 -6.45 -17.41
CA LEU A 338 -5.58 -7.68 -16.76
C LEU A 338 -5.72 -7.53 -15.25
N GLN A 339 -4.81 -6.82 -14.60
CA GLN A 339 -4.95 -6.51 -13.18
C GLN A 339 -6.18 -5.62 -12.93
N VAL A 340 -6.46 -4.64 -13.80
CA VAL A 340 -7.70 -3.86 -13.74
C VAL A 340 -8.95 -4.74 -13.90
N LEU A 341 -8.90 -5.77 -14.76
CA LEU A 341 -9.99 -6.74 -14.89
C LEU A 341 -10.19 -7.57 -13.61
N PHE A 342 -9.10 -8.04 -13.01
CA PHE A 342 -9.13 -8.75 -11.73
C PHE A 342 -9.76 -7.90 -10.62
N MET A 343 -9.32 -6.63 -10.48
CA MET A 343 -9.91 -5.69 -9.52
C MET A 343 -11.39 -5.43 -9.81
N THR A 344 -11.75 -5.31 -11.09
CA THR A 344 -13.14 -5.14 -11.53
C THR A 344 -14.02 -6.29 -11.06
N HIS A 345 -13.53 -7.53 -11.22
CA HIS A 345 -14.20 -8.72 -10.71
C HIS A 345 -14.37 -8.68 -9.19
N LYS A 346 -13.33 -8.29 -8.44
CA LYS A 346 -13.39 -8.13 -6.99
C LYS A 346 -14.44 -7.12 -6.52
N VAL A 347 -14.58 -5.96 -7.19
CA VAL A 347 -15.67 -5.01 -6.87
C VAL A 347 -17.06 -5.62 -7.06
N VAL A 348 -17.26 -6.43 -8.10
CA VAL A 348 -18.52 -7.15 -8.31
C VAL A 348 -18.75 -8.18 -7.20
N GLU A 349 -17.71 -8.91 -6.81
CA GLU A 349 -17.73 -9.85 -5.69
C GLU A 349 -18.10 -9.17 -4.36
N TRP A 350 -17.57 -7.97 -4.09
CA TRP A 350 -17.95 -7.18 -2.91
C TRP A 350 -19.46 -6.93 -2.86
N CYS A 351 -20.05 -6.53 -3.99
CA CYS A 351 -21.48 -6.26 -4.07
C CYS A 351 -22.28 -7.56 -3.89
N PHE A 352 -21.84 -8.65 -4.50
CA PHE A 352 -22.49 -9.96 -4.43
C PHE A 352 -22.55 -10.52 -2.99
N ASN A 353 -21.48 -10.32 -2.23
CA ASN A 353 -21.35 -10.80 -0.85
C ASN A 353 -21.99 -9.87 0.19
N SER A 354 -22.59 -8.75 -0.24
CA SER A 354 -23.18 -7.75 0.66
C SER A 354 -24.71 -7.76 0.59
N TYR A 355 -25.35 -8.45 1.54
CA TYR A 355 -26.80 -8.42 1.72
C TYR A 355 -27.20 -7.26 2.66
N PRO A 356 -28.28 -6.49 2.38
CA PRO A 356 -29.25 -6.63 1.28
C PRO A 356 -28.92 -5.83 0.01
N TYR A 357 -27.78 -5.13 -0.03
CA TYR A 357 -27.44 -4.16 -1.08
C TYR A 357 -27.14 -4.76 -2.46
N GLY A 358 -26.88 -6.07 -2.53
CA GLY A 358 -26.20 -6.69 -3.67
C GLY A 358 -26.81 -6.44 -5.05
N VAL A 359 -28.13 -6.54 -5.24
CA VAL A 359 -28.72 -6.41 -6.60
C VAL A 359 -28.58 -5.00 -7.16
N ALA A 360 -28.96 -3.97 -6.39
CA ALA A 360 -28.86 -2.58 -6.82
C ALA A 360 -27.40 -2.12 -6.97
N ALA A 361 -26.52 -2.56 -6.05
CA ALA A 361 -25.10 -2.27 -6.11
C ALA A 361 -24.43 -2.89 -7.35
N ILE A 362 -24.71 -4.18 -7.64
CA ILE A 362 -24.23 -4.86 -8.85
C ILE A 362 -24.67 -4.09 -10.10
N GLN A 363 -25.95 -3.72 -10.18
CA GLN A 363 -26.47 -2.98 -11.32
C GLN A 363 -25.72 -1.65 -11.51
N SER A 364 -25.47 -0.93 -10.43
CA SER A 364 -24.73 0.34 -10.51
C SER A 364 -23.30 0.13 -11.02
N VAL A 365 -22.56 -0.80 -10.40
CA VAL A 365 -21.18 -1.15 -10.78
C VAL A 365 -21.10 -1.56 -12.25
N VAL A 366 -22.02 -2.40 -12.72
CA VAL A 366 -22.08 -2.82 -14.13
C VAL A 366 -22.27 -1.64 -15.07
N ASN A 367 -23.23 -0.76 -14.79
CA ASN A 367 -23.51 0.40 -15.61
C ASN A 367 -22.36 1.43 -15.62
N LYS A 368 -21.58 1.47 -14.54
CA LYS A 368 -20.56 2.50 -14.33
C LYS A 368 -19.19 2.14 -14.88
N GLY A 369 -18.93 0.87 -15.17
CA GLY A 369 -17.63 0.52 -15.73
C GLY A 369 -17.35 -0.94 -16.05
N ALA A 370 -18.00 -1.90 -15.39
CA ALA A 370 -17.54 -3.30 -15.45
C ALA A 370 -17.56 -3.88 -16.88
N VAL A 371 -18.65 -3.66 -17.62
CA VAL A 371 -18.78 -4.13 -19.02
C VAL A 371 -17.74 -3.46 -19.92
N LYS A 372 -17.49 -2.17 -19.71
CA LYS A 372 -16.49 -1.43 -20.50
C LYS A 372 -15.08 -1.95 -20.23
N THR A 373 -14.72 -2.21 -18.97
CA THR A 373 -13.44 -2.79 -18.60
C THR A 373 -13.27 -4.18 -19.23
N LEU A 374 -14.30 -5.02 -19.15
CA LEU A 374 -14.30 -6.34 -19.79
C LEU A 374 -14.08 -6.23 -21.30
N ALA A 375 -14.82 -5.36 -21.98
CA ALA A 375 -14.68 -5.16 -23.43
C ALA A 375 -13.26 -4.73 -23.80
N ASN A 376 -12.66 -3.79 -23.05
CA ASN A 376 -11.27 -3.38 -23.25
C ASN A 376 -10.28 -4.56 -23.13
N CYS A 377 -10.54 -5.52 -22.23
CA CYS A 377 -9.69 -6.69 -22.04
C CYS A 377 -9.93 -7.78 -23.09
N LEU A 378 -11.17 -7.99 -23.54
CA LEU A 378 -11.48 -8.96 -24.60
C LEU A 378 -10.79 -8.63 -25.93
N MET A 379 -10.54 -7.35 -26.18
CA MET A 379 -9.74 -6.91 -27.34
C MET A 379 -8.28 -7.38 -27.29
N LEU A 380 -7.77 -7.81 -26.12
CA LEU A 380 -6.48 -8.51 -26.00
C LEU A 380 -6.55 -9.98 -26.44
N GLY A 381 -7.75 -10.57 -26.61
CA GLY A 381 -7.95 -12.00 -26.86
C GLY A 381 -7.36 -12.54 -28.16
N ASN A 382 -6.76 -11.69 -28.99
CA ASN A 382 -5.90 -12.12 -30.10
C ASN A 382 -4.50 -12.57 -29.64
N ASP A 383 -4.15 -12.33 -28.38
CA ASP A 383 -2.87 -12.69 -27.77
C ASP A 383 -2.98 -14.04 -26.99
N PRO A 384 -2.33 -15.12 -27.48
CA PRO A 384 -2.40 -16.44 -26.86
C PRO A 384 -2.00 -16.47 -25.39
N ASP A 385 -1.05 -15.62 -24.99
CA ASP A 385 -0.50 -15.60 -23.63
C ASP A 385 -1.53 -15.11 -22.59
N TYR A 386 -2.58 -14.42 -23.03
CA TYR A 386 -3.58 -13.80 -22.16
C TYR A 386 -4.98 -14.40 -22.28
N LEU A 387 -5.23 -15.22 -23.30
CA LEU A 387 -6.53 -15.85 -23.55
C LEU A 387 -7.06 -16.66 -22.36
N GLU A 388 -6.19 -17.41 -21.69
CA GLU A 388 -6.57 -18.23 -20.52
C GLU A 388 -6.94 -17.35 -19.31
N THR A 389 -6.14 -16.31 -19.03
CA THR A 389 -6.38 -15.39 -17.91
C THR A 389 -7.64 -14.56 -18.12
N ILE A 390 -7.86 -14.07 -19.34
CA ILE A 390 -9.08 -13.37 -19.74
C ILE A 390 -10.26 -14.33 -19.64
N GLY A 391 -10.12 -15.55 -20.15
CA GLY A 391 -11.13 -16.60 -20.09
C GLY A 391 -11.59 -16.88 -18.67
N ASN A 392 -10.66 -17.19 -17.76
CA ASN A 392 -11.00 -17.56 -16.38
C ASN A 392 -11.63 -16.38 -15.62
N ASN A 393 -11.04 -15.18 -15.67
CA ASN A 393 -11.57 -14.03 -14.92
C ASN A 393 -12.88 -13.48 -15.51
N SER A 394 -12.99 -13.41 -16.83
CA SER A 394 -14.20 -12.95 -17.49
C SER A 394 -15.34 -13.95 -17.33
N PHE A 395 -15.04 -15.25 -17.39
CA PHE A 395 -16.04 -16.30 -17.24
C PHE A 395 -16.60 -16.35 -15.83
N ILE A 396 -15.76 -16.29 -14.80
CA ILE A 396 -16.22 -16.25 -13.40
C ILE A 396 -17.07 -14.99 -13.18
N MET A 397 -16.59 -13.82 -13.62
CA MET A 397 -17.34 -12.57 -13.50
C MET A 397 -18.70 -12.63 -14.22
N LEU A 398 -18.75 -13.20 -15.43
CA LEU A 398 -19.99 -13.35 -16.19
C LEU A 398 -20.91 -14.41 -15.62
N TYR A 399 -20.36 -15.51 -15.10
CA TYR A 399 -21.13 -16.60 -14.50
C TYR A 399 -21.78 -16.15 -13.19
N ASP A 400 -21.00 -15.55 -12.28
CA ASP A 400 -21.50 -15.02 -11.01
C ASP A 400 -22.56 -13.94 -11.24
N TYR A 401 -22.35 -13.13 -12.29
CA TYR A 401 -23.31 -12.13 -12.74
C TYR A 401 -24.61 -12.76 -13.28
N LEU A 402 -24.52 -13.67 -14.26
CA LEU A 402 -25.67 -14.29 -14.93
C LEU A 402 -26.47 -15.22 -14.00
N ALA A 403 -25.80 -15.91 -13.07
CA ALA A 403 -26.43 -16.86 -12.16
C ALA A 403 -27.41 -16.21 -11.17
N ARG A 404 -27.22 -14.92 -10.82
CA ARG A 404 -28.09 -14.19 -9.90
C ARG A 404 -28.93 -13.10 -10.56
N CYS A 405 -28.50 -12.58 -11.71
CA CYS A 405 -29.25 -11.59 -12.48
C CYS A 405 -30.12 -12.23 -13.55
N SER A 406 -30.95 -13.23 -13.19
CA SER A 406 -32.01 -13.82 -14.04
C SER A 406 -33.06 -12.82 -14.55
N VAL A 407 -32.80 -11.53 -14.41
CA VAL A 407 -33.71 -10.39 -14.60
C VAL A 407 -33.19 -9.39 -15.65
N PHE A 408 -31.97 -9.52 -16.20
CA PHE A 408 -31.43 -8.50 -17.13
C PHE A 408 -30.96 -9.03 -18.50
N PRO A 409 -31.92 -9.34 -19.42
CA PRO A 409 -31.63 -9.67 -20.81
C PRO A 409 -30.74 -8.63 -21.51
N LYS A 410 -30.84 -7.34 -21.16
CA LYS A 410 -30.06 -6.26 -21.79
C LYS A 410 -28.56 -6.31 -21.50
N ILE A 411 -28.16 -6.79 -20.33
CA ILE A 411 -26.74 -6.86 -19.96
C ILE A 411 -26.12 -8.12 -20.54
N GLN A 412 -26.85 -9.23 -20.53
CA GLN A 412 -26.49 -10.41 -21.31
C GLN A 412 -26.36 -10.05 -22.79
N LEU A 413 -27.31 -9.30 -23.36
CA LEU A 413 -27.24 -8.82 -24.74
C LEU A 413 -26.03 -7.91 -24.97
N ALA A 414 -25.77 -6.93 -24.10
CA ALA A 414 -24.64 -6.02 -24.24
C ALA A 414 -23.28 -6.73 -24.13
N VAL A 415 -23.15 -7.71 -23.23
CA VAL A 415 -21.97 -8.57 -23.14
C VAL A 415 -21.84 -9.42 -24.39
N MET A 416 -22.92 -10.06 -24.84
CA MET A 416 -22.91 -10.89 -26.05
C MET A 416 -22.61 -10.07 -27.31
N GLU A 417 -23.12 -8.84 -27.42
CA GLU A 417 -22.83 -7.90 -28.50
C GLU A 417 -21.35 -7.49 -28.47
N GLN A 418 -20.80 -7.16 -27.31
CA GLN A 418 -19.37 -6.83 -27.18
C GLN A 418 -18.48 -8.04 -27.46
N MET A 419 -18.84 -9.24 -26.98
CA MET A 419 -18.13 -10.48 -27.30
C MET A 419 -18.21 -10.80 -28.79
N ALA A 420 -19.37 -10.62 -29.43
CA ALA A 420 -19.54 -10.81 -30.87
C ALA A 420 -18.72 -9.81 -31.70
N LEU A 421 -18.51 -8.58 -31.20
CA LEU A 421 -17.61 -7.60 -31.83
C LEU A 421 -16.12 -7.94 -31.64
N CYS A 422 -15.75 -8.61 -30.55
CA CYS A 422 -14.37 -9.02 -30.27
C CYS A 422 -13.97 -10.33 -30.97
N VAL A 423 -14.93 -11.21 -31.31
CA VAL A 423 -14.69 -12.43 -32.09
C VAL A 423 -14.67 -12.05 -33.57
N THR A 424 -13.50 -11.70 -34.10
CA THR A 424 -13.31 -11.58 -35.54
C THR A 424 -13.48 -12.95 -36.22
N PRO A 425 -13.97 -13.03 -37.47
CA PRO A 425 -14.14 -14.30 -38.19
C PRO A 425 -12.86 -15.14 -38.36
N GLU A 426 -11.69 -14.54 -38.18
CA GLU A 426 -10.38 -15.17 -38.33
C GLU A 426 -10.01 -16.09 -37.14
N LEU A 427 -10.58 -15.87 -35.95
CA LEU A 427 -10.41 -16.76 -34.79
C LEU A 427 -11.20 -18.08 -34.91
N ASN A 428 -12.05 -18.21 -35.93
CA ASN A 428 -13.06 -19.26 -36.01
C ASN A 428 -12.58 -20.58 -36.63
N THR A 429 -11.30 -20.69 -37.06
CA THR A 429 -10.86 -21.91 -37.76
C THR A 429 -9.87 -22.80 -37.00
N ASN A 430 -9.06 -22.31 -36.05
CA ASN A 430 -8.00 -23.16 -35.46
C ASN A 430 -7.84 -23.18 -33.91
N ASN A 431 -8.33 -22.20 -33.15
CA ASN A 431 -8.02 -22.12 -31.70
C ASN A 431 -9.18 -22.45 -30.72
N ILE A 432 -10.39 -22.74 -31.20
CA ILE A 432 -11.56 -22.99 -30.32
C ILE A 432 -11.62 -24.45 -29.80
N ARG A 433 -10.70 -25.34 -30.20
CA ARG A 433 -10.71 -26.73 -29.69
C ARG A 433 -10.17 -26.89 -28.26
N GLY A 434 -9.46 -25.90 -27.72
CA GLY A 434 -8.95 -25.90 -26.34
C GLY A 434 -9.80 -25.10 -25.35
N PHE A 435 -10.78 -24.33 -25.82
CA PHE A 435 -11.59 -23.45 -24.98
C PHE A 435 -12.86 -24.17 -24.54
N HIS A 436 -12.96 -24.54 -23.25
CA HIS A 436 -14.18 -25.10 -22.65
C HIS A 436 -15.41 -24.15 -22.75
N GLY A 437 -15.22 -22.89 -23.14
CA GLY A 437 -16.31 -21.95 -23.45
C GLY A 437 -17.17 -22.34 -24.68
N SER A 438 -16.64 -23.16 -25.60
CA SER A 438 -17.43 -23.64 -26.76
C SER A 438 -18.57 -24.59 -26.36
N GLN A 439 -18.41 -25.34 -25.27
CA GLN A 439 -19.45 -26.20 -24.71
C GLN A 439 -20.52 -25.42 -23.92
N LEU A 440 -20.23 -24.17 -23.53
CA LEU A 440 -21.13 -23.32 -22.78
C LEU A 440 -21.97 -22.39 -23.67
N MET A 441 -21.43 -21.92 -24.80
CA MET A 441 -22.26 -21.25 -25.83
C MET A 441 -23.32 -22.18 -26.44
N TYR A 442 -23.17 -23.51 -26.30
CA TYR A 442 -24.18 -24.50 -26.69
C TYR A 442 -25.19 -24.83 -25.57
N ASN A 443 -24.94 -24.41 -24.33
CA ASN A 443 -25.81 -24.67 -23.18
C ASN A 443 -26.56 -23.41 -22.68
N PHE A 444 -26.31 -22.25 -23.32
CA PHE A 444 -27.16 -21.05 -23.29
C PHE A 444 -27.95 -20.97 -24.59
#